data_AF-A0A3Q1EMF8-F1
#
_entry.id   AF-A0A3Q1EMF8-F1
#
_cell.length_a   1.000
_cell.length_b   1.000
_cell.length_c   1.000
_cell.angle_alpha   90.00
_cell.angle_beta   90.00
_cell.angle_gamma   90.00
#
_symmetry.space_group_name_H-M   'P 1'
#
loop_
_entity.id
_entity.type
_entity.pdbx_description
1 polymer ?
#
loop_
_entity_poly.entity_id
_entity_poly.type
_entity_poly.pdbx_seq_one_letter_code
_entity_poly.pdbx_strand_id
1 'polypeptide(L)'
;MGANNSTRRVSFESDENENITVVKGIRLSENVIKRMREPADPPQKQHHAPTPPPSTAPPLAPSLLRPVPPLFDPITSLPPPPPRVEPVTPPAPPPPVPSATETVAASPPSPPPPPAEQPTVEPASPAAVPESSPVPPPAAAPVDEEALRKKITDELYKGLEQDRAKAEQELQAWLEREKARVSAQAQAEANSQVQDEVSRILCLERAVGEESLQQAVIRERIATEDQRLRAQLFEIGRKAKQLEAREADLRKQDAFYREQVARLEERSAQFYKVTTDNYHTAADQVNAKFRRYEMYPVCPDLQGKILTCYKENVGKTLNCSSIAAQYLACVNEAKQNKLRTGG
;
A
#
# COMPACT_ATOMS: atom_id res chain seq x y z
N MET A 1 30.58 -35.12 34.24
CA MET A 1 29.57 -35.58 33.25
C MET A 1 29.22 -34.39 32.38
N GLY A 2 29.81 -34.31 31.19
CA GLY A 2 29.63 -33.18 30.25
C GLY A 2 28.47 -33.46 29.30
N ALA A 3 27.51 -32.54 29.23
CA ALA A 3 26.36 -32.61 28.34
C ALA A 3 26.77 -32.18 26.93
N ASN A 4 26.76 -33.14 26.01
CA ASN A 4 26.95 -32.97 24.58
C ASN A 4 25.59 -32.70 23.91
N ASN A 5 25.10 -31.45 23.95
CA ASN A 5 23.97 -31.05 23.12
C ASN A 5 24.47 -30.62 21.72
N SER A 6 24.51 -31.57 20.77
CA SER A 6 24.77 -31.22 19.36
C SER A 6 23.53 -30.53 18.79
N THR A 7 23.45 -29.20 18.97
CA THR A 7 22.48 -28.36 18.28
C THR A 7 22.97 -28.17 16.85
N ARG A 8 22.58 -29.07 15.93
CA ARG A 8 22.66 -28.80 14.49
C ARG A 8 21.77 -27.60 14.21
N ARG A 9 22.38 -26.42 14.01
CA ARG A 9 21.68 -25.27 13.44
C ARG A 9 21.33 -25.62 12.00
N VAL A 10 20.04 -25.70 11.70
CA VAL A 10 19.54 -25.85 10.34
C VAL A 10 19.19 -24.45 9.87
N SER A 11 19.95 -23.91 8.92
CA SER A 11 19.62 -22.64 8.28
C SER A 11 18.35 -22.85 7.45
N PHE A 12 17.28 -22.11 7.76
CA PHE A 12 16.17 -21.92 6.85
C PHE A 12 16.57 -20.79 5.90
N GLU A 13 17.24 -21.12 4.80
CA GLU A 13 17.24 -20.23 3.64
C GLU A 13 15.79 -20.20 3.13
N SER A 14 15.15 -19.04 3.27
CA SER A 14 13.88 -18.77 2.62
C SER A 14 14.20 -18.60 1.14
N ASP A 15 14.05 -19.69 0.39
CA ASP A 15 14.22 -19.71 -1.06
C ASP A 15 13.22 -18.72 -1.66
N GLU A 16 13.72 -17.65 -2.26
CA GLU A 16 12.95 -16.47 -2.70
C GLU A 16 12.14 -16.75 -3.98
N ASN A 17 12.26 -17.98 -4.52
CA ASN A 17 11.54 -18.47 -5.67
C ASN A 17 10.49 -19.52 -5.25
N GLU A 18 9.23 -19.24 -5.62
CA GLU A 18 7.98 -19.87 -5.16
C GLU A 18 7.75 -21.34 -5.62
N ASN A 19 8.77 -22.20 -5.63
CA ASN A 19 8.68 -23.62 -6.02
C ASN A 19 8.14 -24.51 -4.88
N ILE A 20 7.06 -24.07 -4.22
CA ILE A 20 6.43 -24.74 -3.07
C ILE A 20 5.17 -25.47 -3.54
N THR A 21 5.10 -26.78 -3.31
CA THR A 21 3.92 -27.60 -3.62
C THR A 21 3.28 -28.14 -2.34
N VAL A 22 1.94 -28.22 -2.34
CA VAL A 22 1.17 -28.63 -1.15
C VAL A 22 0.84 -30.10 -1.25
N VAL A 23 1.51 -30.92 -0.45
CA VAL A 23 1.24 -32.36 -0.37
C VAL A 23 0.44 -32.62 0.90
N LYS A 24 -0.82 -33.06 0.74
CA LYS A 24 -1.70 -33.46 1.85
C LYS A 24 -1.87 -32.38 2.94
N GLY A 25 -1.91 -31.11 2.52
CA GLY A 25 -2.10 -29.94 3.39
C GLY A 25 -0.82 -29.33 3.97
N ILE A 26 0.36 -29.89 3.67
CA ILE A 26 1.66 -29.40 4.15
C ILE A 26 2.40 -28.74 2.99
N ARG A 27 2.88 -27.50 3.19
CA ARG A 27 3.69 -26.76 2.20
C ARG A 27 5.12 -27.29 2.23
N LEU A 28 5.57 -27.91 1.14
CA LEU A 28 6.91 -28.47 1.03
C LEU A 28 7.58 -27.92 -0.24
N SER A 29 8.89 -27.69 -0.18
CA SER A 29 9.66 -27.35 -1.38
C SER A 29 9.88 -28.58 -2.26
N GLU A 30 10.05 -28.37 -3.56
CA GLU A 30 10.26 -29.43 -4.54
C GLU A 30 11.49 -30.31 -4.21
N ASN A 31 12.55 -29.72 -3.63
CA ASN A 31 13.74 -30.43 -3.15
C ASN A 31 13.47 -31.34 -1.94
N VAL A 32 12.46 -31.04 -1.12
CA VAL A 32 12.03 -31.91 -0.01
C VAL A 32 11.15 -33.04 -0.53
N ILE A 33 10.26 -32.73 -1.46
CA ILE A 33 9.36 -33.71 -2.08
C ILE A 33 10.14 -34.73 -2.91
N LYS A 34 11.14 -34.30 -3.67
CA LYS A 34 11.99 -35.19 -4.48
C LYS A 34 12.71 -36.22 -3.59
N ARG A 35 13.20 -35.81 -2.42
CA ARG A 35 13.80 -36.70 -1.41
C ARG A 35 12.80 -37.64 -0.74
N MET A 36 11.55 -37.22 -0.61
CA MET A 36 10.47 -38.06 -0.08
C MET A 36 9.87 -39.02 -1.11
N ARG A 37 10.08 -38.75 -2.41
CA ARG A 37 9.54 -39.52 -3.53
C ARG A 37 10.53 -40.54 -4.09
N GLU A 38 11.82 -40.37 -3.86
CA GLU A 38 12.82 -41.40 -4.17
C GLU A 38 12.63 -42.63 -3.25
N PRO A 39 12.46 -43.84 -3.80
CA PRO A 39 12.63 -45.08 -3.04
C PRO A 39 14.09 -45.14 -2.61
N ALA A 40 14.32 -45.37 -1.32
CA ALA A 40 15.66 -45.54 -0.78
C ALA A 40 16.23 -46.87 -1.31
N ASP A 41 17.11 -46.79 -2.32
CA ASP A 41 18.09 -47.83 -2.61
C ASP A 41 19.52 -47.24 -2.50
N PRO A 42 20.46 -47.91 -1.80
CA PRO A 42 21.70 -47.28 -1.34
C PRO A 42 22.88 -47.47 -2.31
N PRO A 43 23.86 -46.55 -2.30
CA PRO A 43 25.24 -46.91 -2.60
C PRO A 43 26.12 -46.89 -1.34
N GLN A 44 26.98 -47.90 -1.28
CA GLN A 44 27.93 -48.24 -0.22
C GLN A 44 28.98 -47.16 0.11
N LYS A 45 29.52 -47.32 1.34
CA LYS A 45 30.83 -46.96 1.92
C LYS A 45 30.66 -45.95 3.09
N GLN A 46 30.93 -46.26 4.35
CA GLN A 46 31.96 -47.14 4.92
C GLN A 46 31.73 -47.38 6.43
N HIS A 47 32.01 -48.63 6.85
CA HIS A 47 32.61 -49.06 8.12
C HIS A 47 31.82 -49.16 9.46
N HIS A 48 31.60 -50.45 9.79
CA HIS A 48 31.75 -51.13 11.09
C HIS A 48 30.57 -51.21 12.07
N ALA A 49 29.91 -52.38 12.03
CA ALA A 49 29.36 -53.08 13.19
C ALA A 49 30.51 -53.57 14.13
N PRO A 50 30.23 -53.96 15.39
CA PRO A 50 29.67 -55.30 15.62
C PRO A 50 28.58 -55.39 16.72
N THR A 51 27.69 -56.36 16.55
CA THR A 51 26.85 -57.03 17.59
C THR A 51 27.49 -58.40 17.91
N PRO A 52 26.99 -59.29 18.83
CA PRO A 52 26.03 -59.25 19.95
C PRO A 52 26.62 -59.96 21.23
N PRO A 53 25.90 -60.52 22.25
CA PRO A 53 24.92 -61.63 22.18
C PRO A 53 23.65 -61.48 23.08
N PRO A 54 22.67 -62.42 23.03
CA PRO A 54 21.30 -62.27 23.54
C PRO A 54 21.04 -63.01 24.88
N SER A 55 19.92 -62.71 25.57
CA SER A 55 19.40 -63.61 26.60
C SER A 55 17.88 -63.49 26.83
N THR A 56 17.18 -64.56 26.43
CA THR A 56 16.20 -65.40 27.17
C THR A 56 15.03 -64.80 27.99
N ALA A 57 13.87 -65.45 27.81
CA ALA A 57 12.49 -65.19 28.28
C ALA A 57 12.19 -65.57 29.77
N PRO A 58 10.93 -65.83 30.22
CA PRO A 58 9.66 -65.06 30.32
C PRO A 58 9.14 -65.04 31.81
N PRO A 59 7.83 -65.23 32.14
CA PRO A 59 6.66 -64.32 32.20
C PRO A 59 6.18 -64.07 33.65
N LEU A 60 5.06 -63.33 33.89
CA LEU A 60 3.99 -63.66 34.85
C LEU A 60 2.92 -62.53 35.00
N ALA A 61 1.66 -62.92 34.74
CA ALA A 61 0.36 -62.36 35.17
C ALA A 61 -0.03 -60.91 34.77
N PRO A 62 -1.30 -60.69 34.38
CA PRO A 62 -2.24 -60.27 35.43
C PRO A 62 -3.63 -60.90 35.30
N SER A 63 -4.31 -61.09 36.43
CA SER A 63 -5.75 -61.28 36.47
C SER A 63 -6.33 -60.50 37.63
N LEU A 64 -7.52 -59.96 37.37
CA LEU A 64 -8.42 -59.22 38.26
C LEU A 64 -8.12 -57.72 38.34
N LEU A 65 -8.85 -56.94 37.55
CA LEU A 65 -9.98 -56.14 38.03
C LEU A 65 -10.68 -55.54 36.80
N ARG A 66 -11.99 -55.81 36.64
CA ARG A 66 -12.86 -55.08 35.71
C ARG A 66 -13.28 -53.77 36.37
N PRO A 67 -13.14 -52.64 35.68
CA PRO A 67 -14.13 -51.57 35.76
C PRO A 67 -15.03 -51.64 34.52
N VAL A 68 -16.35 -51.68 34.74
CA VAL A 68 -17.35 -51.47 33.68
C VAL A 68 -17.27 -50.00 33.26
N PRO A 69 -17.05 -49.66 31.98
CA PRO A 69 -17.25 -48.29 31.49
C PRO A 69 -18.74 -48.05 31.21
N PRO A 70 -19.27 -46.84 31.43
CA PRO A 70 -20.59 -46.49 30.91
C PRO A 70 -20.52 -46.39 29.39
N LEU A 71 -21.55 -46.96 28.75
CA LEU A 71 -21.78 -46.91 27.31
C LEU A 71 -22.23 -45.48 26.95
N PHE A 72 -21.27 -44.63 26.58
CA PHE A 72 -21.55 -43.39 25.87
C PHE A 72 -21.13 -43.58 24.42
N ASP A 73 -22.11 -43.63 23.53
CA ASP A 73 -21.89 -43.33 22.12
C ASP A 73 -22.04 -41.81 21.96
N PRO A 74 -20.94 -41.04 21.75
CA PRO A 74 -21.09 -39.73 21.15
C PRO A 74 -21.56 -39.96 19.73
N ILE A 75 -22.73 -39.41 19.36
CA ILE A 75 -23.10 -39.25 17.96
C ILE A 75 -22.15 -38.21 17.37
N THR A 76 -20.94 -38.64 17.02
CA THR A 76 -20.04 -37.94 16.13
C THR A 76 -20.43 -38.38 14.72
N SER A 77 -21.40 -37.70 14.15
CA SER A 77 -21.56 -37.66 12.71
C SER A 77 -21.61 -36.19 12.32
N LEU A 78 -20.43 -35.58 12.30
CA LEU A 78 -20.24 -34.37 11.50
C LEU A 78 -20.52 -34.75 10.04
N PRO A 79 -21.42 -34.05 9.32
CA PRO A 79 -21.50 -34.18 7.88
C PRO A 79 -20.20 -33.67 7.24
N PRO A 80 -19.74 -34.29 6.13
CA PRO A 80 -18.50 -33.89 5.47
C PRO A 80 -18.57 -32.45 4.96
N PRO A 81 -17.44 -31.70 4.97
CA PRO A 81 -17.41 -30.33 4.50
C PRO A 81 -17.70 -30.24 2.99
N PRO A 82 -18.42 -29.21 2.52
CA PRO A 82 -18.64 -29.00 1.10
C PRO A 82 -17.33 -28.63 0.38
N PRO A 83 -17.20 -28.97 -0.92
CA PRO A 83 -15.98 -28.69 -1.69
C PRO A 83 -15.72 -27.18 -1.79
N ARG A 84 -14.49 -26.78 -1.45
CA ARG A 84 -13.98 -25.43 -1.66
C ARG A 84 -13.81 -25.18 -3.16
N VAL A 85 -14.53 -24.20 -3.71
CA VAL A 85 -14.23 -23.65 -5.03
C VAL A 85 -13.18 -22.56 -4.83
N GLU A 86 -11.94 -22.82 -5.23
CA GLU A 86 -10.86 -21.83 -5.19
C GLU A 86 -11.13 -20.68 -6.19
N PRO A 87 -10.96 -19.41 -5.78
CA PRO A 87 -11.02 -18.27 -6.68
C PRO A 87 -9.73 -18.15 -7.50
N VAL A 88 -9.87 -18.11 -8.82
CA VAL A 88 -8.79 -17.74 -9.75
C VAL A 88 -8.47 -16.25 -9.59
N THR A 89 -7.26 -15.95 -9.11
CA THR A 89 -6.69 -14.61 -9.07
C THR A 89 -6.21 -14.19 -10.46
N PRO A 90 -6.54 -12.98 -10.96
CA PRO A 90 -5.89 -12.40 -12.14
C PRO A 90 -4.45 -11.96 -11.81
N PRO A 91 -3.51 -12.02 -12.76
CA PRO A 91 -2.11 -11.63 -12.55
C PRO A 91 -1.96 -10.11 -12.37
N ALA A 92 -1.09 -9.71 -11.44
CA ALA A 92 -0.71 -8.32 -11.22
C ALA A 92 0.22 -7.80 -12.33
N PRO A 93 0.17 -6.50 -12.68
CA PRO A 93 1.07 -5.91 -13.67
C PRO A 93 2.50 -5.72 -13.12
N PRO A 94 3.53 -5.71 -13.98
CA PRO A 94 4.93 -5.59 -13.57
C PRO A 94 5.31 -4.17 -13.09
N PRO A 95 6.35 -4.03 -12.24
CA PRO A 95 6.84 -2.73 -11.77
C PRO A 95 7.60 -1.96 -12.87
N PRO A 96 7.67 -0.63 -12.80
CA PRO A 96 8.41 0.17 -13.78
C PRO A 96 9.92 0.05 -13.56
N VAL A 97 10.65 -0.09 -14.66
CA VAL A 97 12.12 0.00 -14.75
C VAL A 97 12.59 1.44 -14.54
N PRO A 98 13.74 1.67 -13.87
CA PRO A 98 14.34 3.00 -13.78
C PRO A 98 15.11 3.33 -15.07
N SER A 99 14.66 4.37 -15.79
CA SER A 99 15.43 4.97 -16.89
C SER A 99 16.56 5.84 -16.32
N ALA A 100 17.80 5.52 -16.70
CA ALA A 100 18.97 6.36 -16.57
C ALA A 100 19.33 6.96 -17.94
N THR A 101 19.26 8.29 -18.04
CA THR A 101 19.81 9.23 -19.06
C THR A 101 19.37 10.61 -18.54
N GLU A 102 20.14 11.69 -18.41
CA GLU A 102 21.35 12.18 -19.05
C GLU A 102 22.00 13.24 -18.14
N THR A 103 23.29 13.05 -17.88
CA THR A 103 24.44 13.96 -17.98
C THR A 103 24.22 15.46 -18.28
N VAL A 104 24.76 16.29 -17.38
CA VAL A 104 25.44 17.60 -17.55
C VAL A 104 24.62 18.83 -17.93
N ALA A 105 24.31 19.63 -16.90
CA ALA A 105 24.14 21.08 -17.01
C ALA A 105 25.51 21.75 -16.95
N ALA A 106 25.96 22.30 -18.09
CA ALA A 106 27.08 23.24 -18.15
C ALA A 106 26.53 24.63 -18.46
N SER A 107 27.01 25.61 -17.67
CA SER A 107 26.70 27.04 -17.72
C SER A 107 26.93 27.67 -19.11
N PRO A 108 26.25 28.80 -19.43
CA PRO A 108 26.41 29.46 -20.72
C PRO A 108 27.78 30.17 -20.82
N PRO A 109 28.44 30.20 -22.00
CA PRO A 109 29.64 31.00 -22.21
C PRO A 109 29.27 32.47 -22.51
N SER A 110 30.04 33.37 -21.92
CA SER A 110 30.06 34.82 -22.14
C SER A 110 30.43 35.21 -23.59
N PRO A 111 30.05 36.40 -24.07
CA PRO A 111 30.32 36.84 -25.45
C PRO A 111 31.82 37.16 -25.69
N PRO A 112 32.32 37.06 -26.93
CA PRO A 112 33.71 37.34 -27.26
C PRO A 112 33.99 38.86 -27.37
N PRO A 113 35.24 39.31 -27.11
CA PRO A 113 35.67 40.69 -27.31
C PRO A 113 35.93 40.98 -28.81
N PRO A 114 35.98 42.27 -29.23
CA PRO A 114 36.18 42.62 -30.63
C PRO A 114 37.65 42.37 -31.05
N PRO A 115 37.93 42.05 -32.33
CA PRO A 115 39.30 42.06 -32.83
C PRO A 115 39.71 43.50 -33.14
N ALA A 116 40.77 43.96 -32.48
CA ALA A 116 41.64 45.00 -33.02
C ALA A 116 42.85 44.29 -33.65
N GLU A 117 42.97 44.38 -34.97
CA GLU A 117 44.27 44.33 -35.66
C GLU A 117 44.15 44.97 -37.05
N GLN A 118 44.85 46.10 -37.21
CA GLN A 118 45.42 46.61 -38.46
C GLN A 118 46.32 45.53 -39.09
N PRO A 119 46.69 45.57 -40.39
CA PRO A 119 47.07 46.75 -41.18
C PRO A 119 46.54 46.67 -42.62
N THR A 120 47.00 47.53 -43.54
CA THR A 120 47.38 47.18 -44.93
C THR A 120 47.33 48.41 -45.86
N VAL A 121 48.55 48.90 -46.13
CA VAL A 121 49.13 49.57 -47.32
C VAL A 121 48.53 50.85 -47.91
N GLU A 122 49.39 51.88 -47.89
CA GLU A 122 49.79 52.69 -49.05
C GLU A 122 49.32 52.19 -50.43
N PRO A 123 49.02 53.13 -51.34
CA PRO A 123 49.69 53.05 -52.63
C PRO A 123 50.38 54.37 -52.95
N ALA A 124 51.70 54.24 -53.11
CA ALA A 124 52.50 55.17 -53.88
C ALA A 124 52.02 55.23 -55.34
N SER A 125 52.21 56.43 -55.90
CA SER A 125 52.26 56.83 -57.31
C SER A 125 52.55 55.74 -58.35
N PRO A 126 52.17 55.98 -59.62
CA PRO A 126 53.18 55.87 -60.67
C PRO A 126 53.40 57.17 -61.47
N ALA A 127 54.70 57.44 -61.65
CA ALA A 127 55.39 58.16 -62.72
C ALA A 127 54.70 58.06 -64.10
N ALA A 128 54.51 59.13 -64.88
CA ALA A 128 55.46 60.00 -65.60
C ALA A 128 55.65 59.62 -67.10
N VAL A 129 55.67 60.69 -67.92
CA VAL A 129 56.26 60.93 -69.27
C VAL A 129 55.70 60.20 -70.50
N PRO A 130 55.77 60.78 -71.74
CA PRO A 130 56.74 61.78 -72.27
C PRO A 130 56.10 63.07 -72.83
N GLU A 131 56.76 64.24 -72.72
CA GLU A 131 57.76 64.83 -73.64
C GLU A 131 57.19 65.30 -75.00
N SER A 132 57.15 66.61 -75.21
CA SER A 132 57.53 67.20 -76.50
C SER A 132 57.84 68.70 -76.34
N SER A 133 59.05 69.07 -76.74
CA SER A 133 59.46 70.47 -76.98
C SER A 133 58.70 71.05 -78.19
N PRO A 134 58.58 72.39 -78.31
CA PRO A 134 59.45 73.03 -79.32
C PRO A 134 59.89 74.48 -79.01
N VAL A 135 61.16 74.74 -79.38
CA VAL A 135 61.76 75.88 -80.12
C VAL A 135 61.00 77.24 -80.23
N PRO A 136 61.66 78.40 -80.04
CA PRO A 136 61.16 79.76 -80.40
C PRO A 136 61.74 80.28 -81.75
N PRO A 137 61.46 81.53 -82.18
CA PRO A 137 60.21 82.23 -82.51
C PRO A 137 60.10 82.48 -84.05
N PRO A 138 59.04 83.16 -84.57
CA PRO A 138 59.34 84.45 -85.21
C PRO A 138 58.22 85.52 -85.19
N ALA A 139 58.69 86.77 -85.30
CA ALA A 139 58.17 87.94 -86.01
C ALA A 139 56.66 88.24 -86.13
N ALA A 140 56.35 89.51 -85.83
CA ALA A 140 55.08 90.19 -85.95
C ALA A 140 54.40 90.09 -87.32
N ALA A 141 53.07 89.99 -87.28
CA ALA A 141 52.13 90.31 -88.36
C ALA A 141 50.86 90.92 -87.74
N PRO A 142 50.11 91.78 -88.47
CA PRO A 142 49.13 92.69 -87.88
C PRO A 142 47.86 91.94 -87.45
N VAL A 143 47.46 92.16 -86.20
CA VAL A 143 46.18 91.67 -85.66
C VAL A 143 45.13 92.75 -85.93
N ASP A 144 44.09 92.39 -86.68
CA ASP A 144 42.91 93.22 -86.85
C ASP A 144 42.10 93.22 -85.53
N GLU A 145 42.27 94.28 -84.73
CA GLU A 145 41.75 94.37 -83.36
C GLU A 145 40.23 94.18 -83.25
N GLU A 146 39.47 94.46 -84.31
CA GLU A 146 38.00 94.43 -84.30
C GLU A 146 37.45 92.99 -84.42
N ALA A 147 38.09 92.14 -85.23
CA ALA A 147 37.74 90.72 -85.36
C ALA A 147 38.04 89.93 -84.07
N LEU A 148 39.12 90.30 -83.37
CA LEU A 148 39.49 89.69 -82.10
C LEU A 148 38.52 90.07 -80.97
N ARG A 149 38.11 91.34 -80.88
CA ARG A 149 37.11 91.81 -79.89
C ARG A 149 35.75 91.15 -80.06
N LYS A 150 35.30 90.97 -81.30
CA LYS A 150 34.05 90.26 -81.60
C LYS A 150 34.13 88.80 -81.16
N LYS A 151 35.24 88.12 -81.46
CA LYS A 151 35.45 86.73 -81.06
C LYS A 151 35.51 86.54 -79.53
N ILE A 152 36.16 87.45 -78.81
CA ILE A 152 36.18 87.45 -77.35
C ILE A 152 34.76 87.63 -76.79
N THR A 153 33.95 88.51 -77.40
CA THR A 153 32.56 88.77 -76.97
C THR A 153 31.66 87.55 -77.23
N ASP A 154 31.80 86.91 -78.40
CA ASP A 154 31.04 85.71 -78.77
C ASP A 154 31.44 84.48 -77.93
N GLU A 155 32.73 84.30 -77.64
CA GLU A 155 33.23 83.23 -76.76
C GLU A 155 32.78 83.45 -75.32
N LEU A 156 32.76 84.69 -74.84
CA LEU A 156 32.25 85.03 -73.51
C LEU A 156 30.74 84.77 -73.40
N TYR A 157 29.97 85.15 -74.41
CA TYR A 157 28.52 84.88 -74.45
C TYR A 157 28.23 83.37 -74.46
N LYS A 158 28.96 82.61 -75.30
CA LYS A 158 28.85 81.16 -75.36
C LYS A 158 29.28 80.48 -74.04
N GLY A 159 30.31 81.00 -73.38
CA GLY A 159 30.74 80.54 -72.05
C GLY A 159 29.65 80.74 -71.00
N LEU A 160 29.03 81.93 -70.96
CA LEU A 160 27.93 82.22 -70.04
C LEU A 160 26.70 81.33 -70.31
N GLU A 161 26.39 81.02 -71.57
CA GLU A 161 25.30 80.09 -71.91
C GLU A 161 25.62 78.65 -71.49
N GLN A 162 26.87 78.21 -71.67
CA GLN A 162 27.34 76.90 -71.21
C GLN A 162 27.30 76.80 -69.69
N ASP A 163 27.73 77.84 -68.98
CA ASP A 163 27.68 77.91 -67.52
C ASP A 163 26.23 77.92 -67.01
N ARG A 164 25.32 78.65 -67.68
CA ARG A 164 23.89 78.61 -67.36
C ARG A 164 23.31 77.22 -67.58
N ALA A 165 23.58 76.59 -68.71
CA ALA A 165 23.09 75.24 -69.02
C ALA A 165 23.65 74.20 -68.04
N LYS A 166 24.93 74.33 -67.67
CA LYS A 166 25.58 73.48 -66.67
C LYS A 166 24.98 73.70 -65.28
N ALA A 167 24.75 74.94 -64.87
CA ALA A 167 24.11 75.26 -63.60
C ALA A 167 22.66 74.73 -63.54
N GLU A 168 21.90 74.84 -64.63
CA GLU A 168 20.57 74.25 -64.75
C GLU A 168 20.61 72.72 -64.66
N GLN A 169 21.58 72.07 -65.31
CA GLN A 169 21.77 70.62 -65.23
C GLN A 169 22.18 70.16 -63.84
N GLU A 170 23.09 70.89 -63.17
CA GLU A 170 23.54 70.59 -61.81
C GLU A 170 22.39 70.76 -60.80
N LEU A 171 21.59 71.82 -60.96
CA LEU A 171 20.40 72.03 -60.14
C LEU A 171 19.38 70.91 -60.35
N GLN A 172 19.14 70.50 -61.60
CA GLN A 172 18.23 69.40 -61.91
C GLN A 172 18.74 68.06 -61.34
N ALA A 173 20.04 67.78 -61.48
CA ALA A 173 20.66 66.58 -60.91
C ALA A 173 20.58 66.57 -59.39
N TRP A 174 20.73 67.72 -58.73
CA TRP A 174 20.55 67.86 -57.29
C TRP A 174 19.10 67.59 -56.87
N LEU A 175 18.12 68.17 -57.57
CA LEU A 175 16.69 67.93 -57.30
C LEU A 175 16.31 66.46 -57.44
N GLU A 176 16.75 65.80 -58.51
CA GLU A 176 16.47 64.37 -58.69
C GLU A 176 17.16 63.51 -57.62
N ARG A 177 18.38 63.88 -57.21
CA ARG A 177 19.07 63.20 -56.11
C ARG A 177 18.31 63.36 -54.80
N GLU A 178 17.82 64.55 -54.50
CA GLU A 178 17.09 64.81 -53.26
C GLU A 178 15.71 64.13 -53.28
N LYS A 179 15.01 64.16 -54.41
CA LYS A 179 13.76 63.41 -54.62
C LYS A 179 13.97 61.89 -54.46
N ALA A 180 15.06 61.34 -55.03
CA ALA A 180 15.41 59.95 -54.87
C ALA A 180 15.68 59.59 -53.39
N ARG A 181 16.42 60.44 -52.67
CA ARG A 181 16.69 60.25 -51.23
C ARG A 181 15.40 60.25 -50.40
N VAL A 182 14.54 61.24 -50.60
CA VAL A 182 13.25 61.32 -49.89
C VAL A 182 12.36 60.13 -50.24
N SER A 183 12.30 59.72 -51.50
CA SER A 183 11.50 58.54 -51.91
C SER A 183 12.04 57.23 -51.33
N ALA A 184 13.36 57.05 -51.29
CA ALA A 184 13.99 55.87 -50.71
C ALA A 184 13.78 55.83 -49.19
N GLN A 185 13.87 56.98 -48.51
CA GLN A 185 13.57 57.08 -47.08
C GLN A 185 12.10 56.74 -46.80
N ALA A 186 11.16 57.32 -47.54
CA ALA A 186 9.74 57.02 -47.38
C ALA A 186 9.43 55.53 -47.64
N GLN A 187 10.07 54.92 -48.64
CA GLN A 187 9.91 53.49 -48.93
C GLN A 187 10.52 52.60 -47.84
N ALA A 188 11.67 52.97 -47.29
CA ALA A 188 12.28 52.26 -46.17
C ALA A 188 11.43 52.34 -44.90
N GLU A 189 10.89 53.52 -44.59
CA GLU A 189 9.98 53.73 -43.46
C GLU A 189 8.68 52.93 -43.64
N ALA A 190 8.06 52.98 -44.82
CA ALA A 190 6.87 52.19 -45.13
C ALA A 190 7.13 50.68 -45.02
N ASN A 191 8.26 50.20 -45.55
CA ASN A 191 8.64 48.79 -45.46
C ASN A 191 8.91 48.37 -44.01
N SER A 192 9.58 49.21 -43.20
CA SER A 192 9.80 48.94 -41.77
C SER A 192 8.47 48.85 -41.02
N GLN A 193 7.55 49.79 -41.25
CA GLN A 193 6.24 49.79 -40.60
C GLN A 193 5.44 48.51 -40.95
N VAL A 194 5.47 48.09 -42.21
CA VAL A 194 4.83 46.84 -42.63
C VAL A 194 5.50 45.64 -41.96
N GLN A 195 6.84 45.59 -41.91
CA GLN A 195 7.57 44.50 -41.27
C GLN A 195 7.31 44.42 -39.76
N ASP A 196 7.26 45.56 -39.07
CA ASP A 196 6.97 45.66 -37.64
C ASP A 196 5.56 45.18 -37.34
N GLU A 197 4.58 45.61 -38.15
CA GLU A 197 3.18 45.24 -37.96
C GLU A 197 2.94 43.76 -38.26
N VAL A 198 3.55 43.22 -39.32
CA VAL A 198 3.50 41.78 -39.62
C VAL A 198 4.15 40.98 -38.50
N SER A 199 5.30 41.42 -37.99
CA SER A 199 5.97 40.76 -36.86
C SER A 199 5.11 40.78 -35.60
N ARG A 200 4.45 41.91 -35.32
CA ARG A 200 3.53 42.07 -34.19
C ARG A 200 2.35 41.11 -34.30
N ILE A 201 1.71 41.03 -35.46
CA ILE A 201 0.57 40.14 -35.70
C ILE A 201 0.98 38.68 -35.55
N LEU A 202 2.08 38.27 -36.18
CA LEU A 202 2.58 36.88 -36.09
C LEU A 202 2.93 36.48 -34.65
N CYS A 203 3.48 37.40 -33.85
CA CYS A 203 3.71 37.15 -32.42
C CYS A 203 2.41 36.90 -31.66
N LEU A 204 1.37 37.69 -31.92
CA LEU A 204 0.06 37.52 -31.28
C LEU A 204 -0.61 36.22 -31.71
N GLU A 205 -0.62 35.91 -33.01
CA GLU A 205 -1.19 34.67 -33.54
C GLU A 205 -0.49 33.44 -32.95
N ARG A 206 0.83 33.49 -32.80
CA ARG A 206 1.60 32.43 -32.15
C ARG A 206 1.20 32.26 -30.68
N ALA A 207 1.12 33.37 -29.93
CA ALA A 207 0.73 33.32 -28.51
C ALA A 207 -0.70 32.76 -28.33
N VAL A 208 -1.64 33.16 -29.17
CA VAL A 208 -3.01 32.64 -29.16
C VAL A 208 -3.05 31.16 -29.55
N GLY A 209 -2.26 30.76 -30.55
CA GLY A 209 -2.11 29.36 -30.95
C GLY A 209 -1.54 28.50 -29.83
N GLU A 210 -0.52 28.98 -29.12
CA GLU A 210 0.09 28.33 -27.96
C GLU A 210 -0.91 28.18 -26.81
N GLU A 211 -1.66 29.23 -26.45
CA GLU A 211 -2.68 29.18 -25.40
C GLU A 211 -3.81 28.19 -25.76
N SER A 212 -4.28 28.21 -27.01
CA SER A 212 -5.31 27.30 -27.50
C SER A 212 -4.85 25.83 -27.43
N LEU A 213 -3.61 25.56 -27.85
CA LEU A 213 -2.99 24.24 -27.74
C LEU A 213 -2.88 23.81 -26.27
N GLN A 214 -2.36 24.67 -25.40
CA GLN A 214 -2.24 24.39 -23.96
C GLN A 214 -3.60 24.05 -23.35
N GLN A 215 -4.65 24.82 -23.70
CA GLN A 215 -6.00 24.56 -23.23
C GLN A 215 -6.57 23.24 -23.77
N ALA A 216 -6.29 22.90 -25.04
CA ALA A 216 -6.69 21.62 -25.63
C ALA A 216 -6.01 20.44 -24.90
N VAL A 217 -4.70 20.53 -24.66
CA VAL A 217 -3.93 19.50 -23.94
C VAL A 217 -4.45 19.30 -22.51
N ILE A 218 -4.74 20.38 -21.79
CA ILE A 218 -5.30 20.30 -20.44
C ILE A 218 -6.68 19.62 -20.46
N ARG A 219 -7.55 19.99 -21.40
CA ARG A 219 -8.89 19.37 -21.54
C ARG A 219 -8.78 17.88 -21.84
N GLU A 220 -7.89 17.48 -22.74
CA GLU A 220 -7.67 16.08 -23.08
C GLU A 220 -7.14 15.27 -21.90
N ARG A 221 -6.17 15.82 -21.14
CA ARG A 221 -5.67 15.20 -19.91
C ARG A 221 -6.80 14.97 -18.90
N ILE A 222 -7.62 15.99 -18.64
CA ILE A 222 -8.73 15.86 -17.69
C ILE A 222 -9.73 14.81 -18.17
N ALA A 223 -10.09 14.81 -19.45
CA ALA A 223 -11.04 13.85 -20.01
C ALA A 223 -10.52 12.40 -19.94
N THR A 224 -9.23 12.19 -20.22
CA THR A 224 -8.61 10.85 -20.14
C THR A 224 -8.50 10.35 -18.71
N GLU A 225 -8.13 11.22 -17.76
CA GLU A 225 -8.09 10.90 -16.33
C GLU A 225 -9.50 10.58 -15.79
N ASP A 226 -10.51 11.39 -16.13
CA ASP A 226 -11.90 11.16 -15.75
C ASP A 226 -12.43 9.83 -16.31
N GLN A 227 -12.15 9.52 -17.58
CA GLN A 227 -12.52 8.23 -18.17
C GLN A 227 -11.85 7.05 -17.45
N ARG A 228 -10.58 7.18 -17.08
CA ARG A 228 -9.85 6.17 -16.31
C ARG A 228 -10.47 5.98 -14.92
N LEU A 229 -10.80 7.06 -14.22
CA LEU A 229 -11.44 7.01 -12.91
C LEU A 229 -12.82 6.36 -12.99
N ARG A 230 -13.63 6.69 -14.01
CA ARG A 230 -14.92 6.03 -14.24
C ARG A 230 -14.76 4.53 -14.44
N ALA A 231 -13.81 4.11 -15.27
CA ALA A 231 -13.53 2.69 -15.49
C ALA A 231 -13.11 2.00 -14.17
N GLN A 232 -12.25 2.64 -13.37
CA GLN A 232 -11.84 2.13 -12.07
C GLN A 232 -13.03 2.00 -11.09
N LEU A 233 -13.93 2.97 -11.05
CA LEU A 233 -15.13 2.93 -10.21
C LEU A 233 -16.07 1.81 -10.62
N PHE A 234 -16.23 1.54 -11.93
CA PHE A 234 -17.01 0.39 -12.40
C PHE A 234 -16.40 -0.94 -11.97
N GLU A 235 -15.07 -1.08 -12.07
CA GLU A 235 -14.35 -2.28 -11.60
C GLU A 235 -14.51 -2.49 -10.10
N ILE A 236 -14.33 -1.43 -9.30
CA ILE A 236 -14.51 -1.47 -7.85
C ILE A 236 -15.96 -1.83 -7.51
N GLY A 237 -16.94 -1.24 -8.19
CA GLY A 237 -18.35 -1.55 -8.00
C GLY A 237 -18.70 -3.01 -8.31
N ARG A 238 -18.09 -3.60 -9.35
CA ARG A 238 -18.25 -5.03 -9.66
C ARG A 238 -17.67 -5.91 -8.56
N LYS A 239 -16.46 -5.59 -8.09
CA LYS A 239 -15.80 -6.32 -7.00
C LYS A 239 -16.61 -6.22 -5.69
N ALA A 240 -17.16 -5.04 -5.38
CA ALA A 240 -18.01 -4.84 -4.21
C ALA A 240 -19.25 -5.76 -4.25
N LYS A 241 -19.95 -5.84 -5.39
CA LYS A 241 -21.09 -6.76 -5.56
C LYS A 241 -20.69 -8.22 -5.40
N GLN A 242 -19.51 -8.60 -5.91
CA GLN A 242 -19.00 -9.96 -5.74
C GLN A 242 -18.70 -10.27 -4.27
N LEU A 243 -18.09 -9.33 -3.54
CA LEU A 243 -17.84 -9.47 -2.11
C LEU A 243 -19.15 -9.55 -1.32
N GLU A 244 -20.14 -8.73 -1.64
CA GLU A 244 -21.46 -8.77 -1.00
C GLU A 244 -22.13 -10.14 -1.17
N ALA A 245 -22.08 -10.72 -2.37
CA ALA A 245 -22.59 -12.08 -2.61
C ALA A 245 -21.84 -13.14 -1.78
N ARG A 246 -20.51 -13.04 -1.71
CA ARG A 246 -19.68 -13.95 -0.88
C ARG A 246 -19.97 -13.80 0.61
N GLU A 247 -20.13 -12.57 1.09
CA GLU A 247 -20.50 -12.32 2.48
C GLU A 247 -21.91 -12.85 2.79
N ALA A 248 -22.85 -12.74 1.87
CA ALA A 248 -24.20 -13.29 2.06
C ALA A 248 -24.16 -14.82 2.21
N ASP A 249 -23.33 -15.51 1.42
CA ASP A 249 -23.16 -16.95 1.55
C ASP A 249 -22.44 -17.36 2.85
N LEU A 250 -21.41 -16.61 3.26
CA LEU A 250 -20.76 -16.80 4.56
C LEU A 250 -21.75 -16.57 5.72
N ARG A 251 -22.61 -15.55 5.63
CA ARG A 251 -23.65 -15.28 6.63
C ARG A 251 -24.65 -16.43 6.73
N LYS A 252 -25.03 -17.08 5.62
CA LYS A 252 -25.87 -18.28 5.66
C LYS A 252 -25.19 -19.44 6.38
N GLN A 253 -23.90 -19.65 6.15
CA GLN A 253 -23.14 -20.69 6.84
C GLN A 253 -23.01 -20.40 8.34
N ASP A 254 -22.67 -19.17 8.72
CA ASP A 254 -22.62 -18.75 10.13
C ASP A 254 -23.97 -18.96 10.83
N ALA A 255 -25.07 -18.54 10.21
CA ALA A 255 -26.41 -18.76 10.73
C ALA A 255 -26.73 -20.25 10.90
N PHE A 256 -26.40 -21.07 9.89
CA PHE A 256 -26.60 -22.52 9.95
C PHE A 256 -25.87 -23.16 11.13
N TYR A 257 -24.58 -22.87 11.30
CA TYR A 257 -23.80 -23.45 12.40
C TYR A 257 -24.21 -22.92 13.77
N ARG A 258 -24.56 -21.63 13.87
CA ARG A 258 -25.12 -21.07 15.10
C ARG A 258 -26.43 -21.75 15.50
N GLU A 259 -27.31 -22.01 14.54
CA GLU A 259 -28.56 -22.71 14.82
C GLU A 259 -28.32 -24.15 15.31
N GLN A 260 -27.36 -24.86 14.72
CA GLN A 260 -26.99 -26.21 15.20
C GLN A 260 -26.48 -26.17 16.65
N VAL A 261 -25.62 -25.20 16.97
CA VAL A 261 -25.11 -25.02 18.34
C VAL A 261 -26.25 -24.67 19.29
N ALA A 262 -27.10 -23.70 18.95
CA ALA A 262 -28.23 -23.29 19.79
C ALA A 262 -29.19 -24.46 20.07
N ARG A 263 -29.49 -25.28 19.06
CA ARG A 263 -30.34 -26.48 19.22
C ARG A 263 -29.71 -27.53 20.12
N LEU A 264 -28.39 -27.71 20.03
CA LEU A 264 -27.66 -28.65 20.90
C LEU A 264 -27.65 -28.13 22.34
N GLU A 265 -27.35 -26.85 22.53
CA GLU A 265 -27.36 -26.18 23.83
C GLU A 265 -28.74 -26.28 24.48
N GLU A 266 -29.81 -25.98 23.75
CA GLU A 266 -31.19 -26.11 24.24
C GLU A 266 -31.50 -27.53 24.71
N ARG A 267 -31.19 -28.55 23.89
CA ARG A 267 -31.41 -29.95 24.27
C ARG A 267 -30.59 -30.35 25.49
N SER A 268 -29.34 -29.90 25.57
CA SER A 268 -28.49 -30.17 26.72
C SER A 268 -29.04 -29.52 28.00
N ALA A 269 -29.51 -28.27 27.92
CA ALA A 269 -30.11 -27.56 29.04
C ALA A 269 -31.40 -28.24 29.53
N GLN A 270 -32.24 -28.72 28.61
CA GLN A 270 -33.42 -29.51 28.95
C GLN A 270 -33.04 -30.81 29.67
N PHE A 271 -32.01 -31.52 29.17
CA PHE A 271 -31.52 -32.74 29.82
C PHE A 271 -31.01 -32.47 31.23
N TYR A 272 -30.21 -31.41 31.44
CA TYR A 272 -29.72 -31.02 32.77
C TYR A 272 -30.86 -30.65 33.72
N LYS A 273 -31.88 -29.94 33.22
CA LYS A 273 -33.05 -29.56 34.01
C LYS A 273 -33.80 -30.79 34.51
N VAL A 274 -34.19 -31.70 33.60
CA VAL A 274 -34.89 -32.93 33.96
C VAL A 274 -34.06 -33.81 34.89
N THR A 275 -32.74 -33.87 34.67
CA THR A 275 -31.83 -34.63 35.54
C THR A 275 -31.78 -34.06 36.96
N THR A 276 -31.70 -32.74 37.07
CA THR A 276 -31.70 -32.02 38.36
C THR A 276 -33.03 -32.20 39.09
N ASP A 277 -34.15 -32.03 38.37
CA ASP A 277 -35.50 -32.20 38.92
C ASP A 277 -35.72 -33.64 39.42
N ASN A 278 -35.29 -34.65 38.65
CA ASN A 278 -35.36 -36.05 39.05
C ASN A 278 -34.49 -36.35 40.28
N TYR A 279 -33.28 -35.78 40.35
CA TYR A 279 -32.39 -35.94 41.50
C TYR A 279 -33.02 -35.36 42.78
N HIS A 280 -33.52 -34.12 42.71
CA HIS A 280 -34.18 -33.49 43.86
C HIS A 280 -35.43 -34.26 44.28
N THR A 281 -36.24 -34.67 43.32
CA THR A 281 -37.44 -35.50 43.59
C THR A 281 -37.06 -36.81 44.28
N ALA A 282 -36.02 -37.51 43.81
CA ALA A 282 -35.54 -38.73 44.42
C ALA A 282 -34.97 -38.49 45.83
N ALA A 283 -34.21 -37.41 46.01
CA ALA A 283 -33.67 -37.01 47.30
C ALA A 283 -34.79 -36.71 48.31
N ASP A 284 -35.83 -36.00 47.89
CA ASP A 284 -37.00 -35.69 48.72
C ASP A 284 -37.79 -36.95 49.08
N GLN A 285 -37.99 -37.86 48.12
CA GLN A 285 -38.66 -39.15 48.38
C GLN A 285 -37.89 -40.00 49.39
N VAL A 286 -36.55 -40.06 49.27
CA VAL A 286 -35.70 -40.76 50.24
C VAL A 286 -35.78 -40.06 51.59
N ASN A 287 -35.67 -38.73 51.64
CA ASN A 287 -35.74 -37.98 52.89
C ASN A 287 -37.12 -38.11 53.59
N ALA A 288 -38.20 -38.16 52.82
CA ALA A 288 -39.55 -38.36 53.34
C ALA A 288 -39.74 -39.77 53.95
N LYS A 289 -39.26 -40.81 53.26
CA LYS A 289 -39.31 -42.19 53.76
C LYS A 289 -38.34 -42.43 54.92
N PHE A 290 -37.24 -41.70 54.94
CA PHE A 290 -36.17 -41.80 55.93
C PHE A 290 -36.22 -40.64 56.93
N ARG A 291 -37.42 -40.11 57.23
CA ARG A 291 -37.61 -39.15 58.32
C ARG A 291 -36.95 -39.71 59.57
N ARG A 292 -35.91 -39.03 60.02
CA ARG A 292 -35.05 -39.47 61.12
C ARG A 292 -35.94 -39.72 62.33
N TYR A 293 -35.81 -40.92 62.89
CA TYR A 293 -36.40 -41.35 64.15
C TYR A 293 -36.56 -40.15 65.12
N GLU A 294 -37.79 -39.66 65.29
CA GLU A 294 -38.10 -38.65 66.30
C GLU A 294 -37.94 -39.35 67.65
N MET A 295 -36.73 -39.25 68.22
CA MET A 295 -36.43 -39.79 69.54
C MET A 295 -37.15 -38.90 70.55
N TYR A 296 -38.37 -39.28 70.92
CA TYR A 296 -39.15 -38.57 71.91
C TYR A 296 -38.55 -38.88 73.30
N PRO A 297 -38.05 -37.88 74.04
CA PRO A 297 -37.51 -38.10 75.38
C PRO A 297 -38.58 -38.68 76.30
N VAL A 298 -38.21 -39.66 77.11
CA VAL A 298 -39.12 -40.26 78.09
C VAL A 298 -39.23 -39.30 79.28
N CYS A 299 -40.45 -38.87 79.60
CA CYS A 299 -40.77 -37.94 80.68
C CYS A 299 -40.13 -36.54 80.51
N PRO A 300 -40.37 -35.83 79.38
CA PRO A 300 -39.69 -34.57 79.05
C PRO A 300 -39.84 -33.49 80.11
N ASP A 301 -41.04 -33.38 80.71
CA ASP A 301 -41.35 -32.35 81.69
C ASP A 301 -40.61 -32.58 83.00
N LEU A 302 -40.49 -33.83 83.44
CA LEU A 302 -39.73 -34.21 84.64
C LEU A 302 -38.23 -34.07 84.38
N GLN A 303 -37.77 -34.39 83.17
CA GLN A 303 -36.39 -34.16 82.74
C GLN A 303 -36.04 -32.66 82.76
N GLY A 304 -36.94 -31.79 82.32
CA GLY A 304 -36.79 -30.34 82.44
C GLY A 304 -36.71 -29.89 83.90
N LYS A 305 -37.68 -30.31 84.74
CA LYS A 305 -37.78 -29.94 86.15
C LYS A 305 -36.57 -30.38 86.98
N ILE A 306 -36.05 -31.59 86.77
CA ILE A 306 -34.87 -32.08 87.49
C ILE A 306 -33.60 -31.33 87.09
N LEU A 307 -33.43 -31.06 85.80
CA LEU A 307 -32.28 -30.30 85.30
C LEU A 307 -32.32 -28.85 85.82
N THR A 308 -33.50 -28.23 85.89
CA THR A 308 -33.66 -26.91 86.49
C THR A 308 -33.36 -26.93 87.99
N CYS A 309 -33.90 -27.89 88.75
CA CYS A 309 -33.66 -27.99 90.19
C CYS A 309 -32.17 -28.15 90.53
N TYR A 310 -31.44 -28.98 89.78
CA TYR A 310 -30.00 -29.16 90.00
C TYR A 310 -29.17 -27.92 89.65
N LYS A 311 -29.60 -27.13 88.66
CA LYS A 311 -28.96 -25.84 88.34
C LYS A 311 -29.19 -24.82 89.46
N GLU A 312 -30.34 -24.83 90.09
CA GLU A 312 -30.69 -23.89 91.18
C GLU A 312 -30.12 -24.32 92.54
N ASN A 313 -29.80 -25.61 92.73
CA ASN A 313 -29.31 -26.18 94.00
C ASN A 313 -27.91 -26.81 93.86
N VAL A 314 -26.96 -26.07 93.27
CA VAL A 314 -25.56 -26.52 93.10
C VAL A 314 -24.93 -26.84 94.46
N GLY A 315 -24.37 -28.05 94.60
CA GLY A 315 -23.78 -28.55 95.85
C GLY A 315 -24.78 -28.99 96.93
N LYS A 316 -26.09 -28.82 96.72
CA LYS A 316 -27.18 -29.26 97.61
C LYS A 316 -28.20 -30.12 96.87
N THR A 317 -27.71 -31.07 96.08
CA THR A 317 -28.51 -31.90 95.14
C THR A 317 -29.56 -32.78 95.84
N LEU A 318 -29.42 -33.03 97.14
CA LEU A 318 -30.41 -33.76 97.95
C LEU A 318 -31.76 -33.02 98.05
N ASN A 319 -31.80 -31.70 97.87
CA ASN A 319 -33.06 -30.93 97.83
C ASN A 319 -33.92 -31.28 96.60
N CYS A 320 -33.30 -31.82 95.54
CA CYS A 320 -33.97 -32.26 94.32
C CYS A 320 -34.32 -33.76 94.35
N SER A 321 -34.11 -34.44 95.49
CA SER A 321 -34.30 -35.90 95.62
C SER A 321 -35.73 -36.35 95.29
N SER A 322 -36.75 -35.56 95.66
CA SER A 322 -38.14 -35.87 95.35
C SER A 322 -38.43 -35.84 93.84
N ILE A 323 -37.94 -34.82 93.14
CA ILE A 323 -38.09 -34.67 91.68
C ILE A 323 -37.28 -35.76 90.96
N ALA A 324 -36.09 -36.09 91.46
CA ALA A 324 -35.27 -37.17 90.94
C ALA A 324 -35.95 -38.54 91.08
N ALA A 325 -36.58 -38.80 92.24
CA ALA A 325 -37.35 -40.01 92.47
C ALA A 325 -38.56 -40.11 91.52
N GLN A 326 -39.28 -39.00 91.30
CA GLN A 326 -40.40 -38.95 90.35
C GLN A 326 -39.95 -39.19 88.90
N TYR A 327 -38.84 -38.58 88.48
CA TYR A 327 -38.26 -38.81 87.15
C TYR A 327 -37.85 -40.27 86.96
N LEU A 328 -37.16 -40.85 87.95
CA LEU A 328 -36.77 -42.26 87.94
C LEU A 328 -37.98 -43.19 87.90
N ALA A 329 -39.03 -42.91 88.67
CA ALA A 329 -40.28 -43.66 88.65
C ALA A 329 -40.94 -43.62 87.27
N CYS A 330 -41.07 -42.43 86.68
CA CYS A 330 -41.65 -42.25 85.34
C CYS A 330 -40.85 -42.98 84.25
N VAL A 331 -39.51 -42.91 84.29
CA VAL A 331 -38.64 -43.64 83.35
C VAL A 331 -38.78 -45.16 83.52
N ASN A 332 -38.86 -45.64 84.76
CA ASN A 332 -39.01 -47.06 85.04
C ASN A 332 -40.39 -47.60 84.65
N GLU A 333 -41.45 -46.82 84.88
CA GLU A 333 -42.80 -47.16 84.43
C GLU A 333 -42.87 -47.19 82.90
N ALA A 334 -42.30 -46.19 82.22
CA ALA A 334 -42.21 -46.19 80.77
C ALA A 334 -41.42 -47.39 80.23
N LYS A 335 -40.32 -47.78 80.90
CA LYS A 335 -39.57 -49.01 80.58
C LYS A 335 -40.42 -50.26 80.76
N GLN A 336 -41.13 -50.40 81.88
CA GLN A 336 -42.00 -51.55 82.13
C GLN A 336 -43.17 -51.62 81.15
N ASN A 337 -43.82 -50.49 80.87
CA ASN A 337 -44.92 -50.41 79.91
C ASN A 337 -44.46 -50.79 78.50
N LYS A 338 -43.27 -50.36 78.07
CA LYS A 338 -42.64 -50.78 76.79
C LYS A 338 -42.32 -52.28 76.75
N LEU A 339 -41.90 -52.88 77.87
CA LEU A 339 -41.66 -54.33 77.97
C LEU A 339 -42.96 -55.14 77.99
N ARG A 340 -44.07 -54.57 78.47
CA ARG A 340 -45.38 -55.23 78.61
C ARG A 340 -46.24 -55.15 77.34
N THR A 341 -46.02 -54.13 76.50
CA THR A 341 -46.68 -53.96 75.18
C THR A 341 -45.84 -54.46 74.00
N GLY A 342 -44.66 -55.02 74.26
CA GLY A 342 -43.85 -55.69 73.24
C GLY A 342 -44.26 -57.14 73.04
N GLY A 343 -45.31 -57.35 72.25
CA GLY A 343 -45.67 -58.61 71.58
C GLY A 343 -45.73 -58.38 70.08
#